data_AF-A0A2A9PDU7-F1
#
_entry.id   AF-A0A2A9PDU7-F1
#
_cell.length_a   1.000
_cell.length_b   1.000
_cell.length_c   1.000
_cell.angle_alpha   90.00
_cell.angle_beta   90.00
_cell.angle_gamma   90.00
#
_symmetry.space_group_name_H-M   'P 1'
#
loop_
_entity.id
_entity.type
_entity.pdbx_description
1 polymer ?
#
loop_
_entity_poly.entity_id
_entity_poly.type
_entity_poly.pdbx_seq_one_letter_code
_entity_poly.pdbx_strand_id
1 'polypeptide(L)'
;MSLQPSPRTDEAHPQRQPDLLPPKLTSIAASIFAPLDAEDVTNYVPPATRVARLNQTLSRLDGQADRVRDNIRALARRECIRILYLCPPLPIDGDADDGDRQSTGLNADGAAMIANMEASPCPGGDAPSELPLPDWSKARPPSSPREDSARQLMTVVSQALTDIESFNRHAACVRAPLEHELRQIEADRLAH
;
A
#
# COMPACT_ATOMS: atom_id res chain seq x y z
N MET A 1 -13.97 -14.23 61.08
CA MET A 1 -12.96 -14.43 60.02
C MET A 1 -13.34 -13.49 58.88
N SER A 2 -12.72 -12.31 58.83
CA SER A 2 -13.00 -11.28 57.83
C SER A 2 -12.05 -11.45 56.66
N LEU A 3 -12.60 -11.69 55.47
CA LEU A 3 -11.86 -11.70 54.22
C LEU A 3 -11.51 -10.24 53.87
N GLN A 4 -10.24 -9.87 53.99
CA GLN A 4 -9.74 -8.63 53.40
C GLN A 4 -9.72 -8.77 51.87
N PRO A 5 -10.26 -7.81 51.11
CA PRO A 5 -10.04 -7.77 49.67
C PRO A 5 -8.60 -7.32 49.39
N SER A 6 -7.87 -8.09 48.59
CA SER A 6 -6.54 -7.73 48.10
C SER A 6 -6.58 -6.39 47.36
N PRO A 7 -5.54 -5.53 47.49
CA PRO A 7 -5.46 -4.31 46.71
C PRO A 7 -5.32 -4.68 45.23
N ARG A 8 -6.18 -4.10 44.39
CA ARG A 8 -6.03 -4.14 42.94
C ARG A 8 -4.70 -3.49 42.61
N THR A 9 -3.77 -4.27 42.06
CA THR A 9 -2.61 -3.73 41.38
C THR A 9 -3.15 -2.91 40.21
N ASP A 10 -3.02 -1.59 40.28
CA ASP A 10 -3.17 -0.71 39.12
C ASP A 10 -2.13 -1.16 38.10
N GLU A 11 -2.55 -2.00 37.14
CA GLU A 11 -1.81 -2.23 35.91
C GLU A 11 -1.77 -0.91 35.16
N ALA A 12 -0.71 -0.15 35.42
CA ALA A 12 -0.34 1.03 34.67
C ALA A 12 -0.43 0.67 33.18
N HIS A 13 -1.40 1.28 32.49
CA HIS A 13 -1.39 1.28 31.03
C HIS A 13 0.00 1.70 30.58
N PRO A 14 0.68 0.93 29.70
CA PRO A 14 1.98 1.34 29.21
C PRO A 14 1.79 2.70 28.54
N GLN A 15 2.29 3.75 29.21
CA GLN A 15 2.27 5.10 28.68
C GLN A 15 2.88 5.04 27.28
N ARG A 16 2.12 5.45 26.27
CA ARG A 16 2.61 5.60 24.91
C ARG A 16 3.80 6.54 24.95
N GLN A 17 5.02 5.99 24.94
CA GLN A 17 6.24 6.78 24.94
C GLN A 17 6.32 7.54 23.61
N PRO A 18 6.21 8.88 23.61
CA PRO A 18 6.18 9.67 22.38
C PRO A 18 7.47 9.52 21.57
N ASP A 19 8.58 9.20 22.22
CA ASP A 19 9.90 9.03 21.61
C ASP A 19 10.02 7.77 20.73
N LEU A 20 9.05 6.84 20.81
CA LEU A 20 9.01 5.62 20.01
C LEU A 20 8.08 5.72 18.78
N LEU A 21 7.41 6.86 18.56
CA LEU A 21 6.52 7.03 17.41
C LEU A 21 7.34 7.28 16.12
N PRO A 22 7.16 6.46 15.06
CA PRO A 22 7.81 6.73 13.79
C PRO A 22 7.41 8.12 13.25
N PRO A 23 8.35 8.90 12.67
CA PRO A 23 8.02 10.18 12.07
C PRO A 23 7.05 9.99 10.90
N LYS A 24 6.17 10.97 10.70
CA LYS A 24 5.18 10.96 9.61
C LYS A 24 5.88 10.81 8.26
N LEU A 25 5.37 9.92 7.42
CA LEU A 25 5.81 9.80 6.04
C LEU A 25 5.36 11.03 5.23
N THR A 26 6.32 11.85 4.81
CA THR A 26 6.09 13.04 3.96
C THR A 26 6.42 12.80 2.50
N SER A 27 7.30 11.84 2.21
CA SER A 27 7.74 11.51 0.86
C SER A 27 8.15 10.06 0.76
N ILE A 28 7.85 9.44 -0.38
CA ILE A 28 8.32 8.10 -0.74
C ILE A 28 9.66 8.13 -1.48
N ALA A 29 10.26 9.29 -1.74
CA ALA A 29 11.48 9.39 -2.55
C ALA A 29 12.64 8.54 -2.04
N ALA A 30 12.69 8.26 -0.73
CA ALA A 30 13.69 7.37 -0.15
C ALA A 30 13.57 5.91 -0.63
N SER A 31 12.43 5.50 -1.19
CA SER A 31 12.21 4.12 -1.64
C SER A 31 13.06 3.70 -2.83
N ILE A 32 13.51 4.67 -3.64
CA ILE A 32 14.36 4.42 -4.82
C ILE A 32 15.76 3.92 -4.43
N PHE A 33 16.18 4.19 -3.19
CA PHE A 33 17.49 3.80 -2.68
C PHE A 33 17.39 2.39 -2.09
N ALA A 34 17.77 1.41 -2.91
CA ALA A 34 17.98 0.04 -2.46
C ALA A 34 19.44 -0.16 -2.07
N PRO A 35 19.75 -0.81 -0.93
CA PRO A 35 21.11 -1.24 -0.62
C PRO A 35 21.68 -2.09 -1.76
N LEU A 36 22.97 -1.89 -2.04
CA LEU A 36 23.73 -2.77 -2.92
C LEU A 36 24.10 -4.03 -2.13
N ASP A 37 24.05 -5.19 -2.78
CA ASP A 37 24.55 -6.39 -2.13
C ASP A 37 26.08 -6.31 -2.07
N ALA A 38 26.69 -6.76 -0.97
CA ALA A 38 28.14 -6.71 -0.82
C ALA A 38 28.86 -7.44 -1.97
N GLU A 39 28.25 -8.52 -2.44
CA GLU A 39 28.72 -9.33 -3.58
C GLU A 39 28.70 -8.57 -4.91
N ASP A 40 27.74 -7.64 -5.10
CA ASP A 40 27.66 -6.79 -6.30
C ASP A 40 28.89 -5.87 -6.42
N VAL A 41 29.50 -5.52 -5.28
CA VAL A 41 30.66 -4.62 -5.20
C VAL A 41 31.97 -5.42 -5.25
N THR A 42 32.05 -6.56 -4.56
CA THR A 42 33.32 -7.29 -4.42
C THR A 42 33.60 -8.31 -5.54
N ASN A 43 32.56 -8.85 -6.18
CA ASN A 43 32.69 -9.95 -7.15
C ASN A 43 32.30 -9.54 -8.58
N TYR A 44 32.49 -8.27 -8.95
CA TYR A 44 32.10 -7.79 -10.27
C TYR A 44 33.00 -8.39 -11.37
N VAL A 45 32.40 -9.22 -12.21
CA VAL A 45 33.01 -9.70 -13.47
C VAL A 45 32.38 -8.94 -14.63
N PRO A 46 33.17 -8.20 -15.44
CA PRO A 46 32.64 -7.45 -16.56
C PRO A 46 32.13 -8.41 -17.65
N PRO A 47 30.96 -8.15 -18.25
CA PRO A 47 30.38 -9.00 -19.27
C PRO A 47 31.22 -8.97 -20.55
N ALA A 48 31.62 -10.15 -21.03
CA ALA A 48 32.53 -10.31 -22.17
C ALA A 48 31.89 -9.94 -23.52
N THR A 49 30.56 -9.99 -23.64
CA THR A 49 29.83 -9.73 -24.88
C THR A 49 28.78 -8.63 -24.70
N ARG A 50 28.39 -7.98 -25.80
CA ARG A 50 27.30 -6.99 -25.80
C ARG A 50 25.98 -7.61 -25.30
N VAL A 51 25.66 -8.83 -25.74
CA VAL A 51 24.47 -9.56 -25.29
C VAL A 51 24.53 -9.88 -23.80
N ALA A 52 25.68 -10.35 -23.30
CA ALA A 52 25.85 -10.60 -21.87
C ALA A 52 25.68 -9.33 -21.04
N ARG A 53 26.13 -8.18 -21.55
CA ARG A 53 25.96 -6.88 -20.91
C ARG A 53 24.50 -6.46 -20.84
N LEU A 54 23.76 -6.58 -21.95
CA LEU A 54 22.32 -6.25 -21.97
C LEU A 54 21.52 -7.13 -21.01
N ASN A 55 21.78 -8.44 -21.02
CA ASN A 55 21.14 -9.38 -20.08
C ASN A 55 21.47 -9.05 -18.62
N GLN A 56 22.73 -8.72 -18.32
CA GLN A 56 23.13 -8.32 -16.97
C GLN A 56 22.45 -7.01 -16.55
N THR A 57 22.34 -6.03 -17.45
CA THR A 57 21.64 -4.77 -17.16
C THR A 57 20.14 -4.99 -16.91
N LEU A 58 19.47 -5.81 -17.73
CA LEU A 58 18.06 -6.18 -17.55
C LEU A 58 17.84 -6.87 -16.20
N SER A 59 18.69 -7.85 -15.87
CA SER A 59 18.62 -8.55 -14.58
C SER A 59 18.82 -7.61 -13.39
N ARG A 60 19.74 -6.64 -13.49
CA ARG A 60 19.94 -5.61 -12.46
C ARG A 60 18.74 -4.69 -12.31
N LEU A 61 18.13 -4.27 -13.44
CA LEU A 61 16.92 -3.45 -13.42
C LEU A 61 15.76 -4.18 -12.74
N ASP A 62 15.58 -5.47 -13.03
CA ASP A 62 14.54 -6.29 -12.41
C ASP A 62 14.78 -6.44 -10.90
N GLY A 63 16.00 -6.76 -10.49
CA GLY A 63 16.37 -6.84 -9.07
C GLY A 63 16.21 -5.51 -8.33
N GLN A 64 16.60 -4.40 -8.95
CA GLN A 64 16.38 -3.07 -8.38
C GLN A 64 14.88 -2.74 -8.27
N ALA A 65 14.09 -3.09 -9.29
CA ALA A 65 12.65 -2.85 -9.29
C ALA A 65 11.95 -3.61 -8.15
N ASP A 66 12.36 -4.85 -7.88
CA ASP A 66 11.87 -5.64 -6.75
C ASP A 66 12.16 -4.95 -5.42
N ARG A 67 13.42 -4.53 -5.21
CA ARG A 67 13.84 -3.83 -3.97
C ARG A 67 13.10 -2.51 -3.76
N VAL A 68 12.87 -1.73 -4.82
CA VAL A 68 12.11 -0.47 -4.72
C VAL A 68 10.66 -0.73 -4.34
N ARG A 69 10.00 -1.76 -4.92
CA ARG A 69 8.64 -2.14 -4.54
C ARG A 69 8.55 -2.55 -3.08
N ASP A 70 9.51 -3.31 -2.59
CA ASP A 70 9.56 -3.70 -1.18
C ASP A 70 9.81 -2.51 -0.25
N ASN A 71 10.65 -1.56 -0.66
CA ASN A 71 10.85 -0.31 0.07
C ASN A 71 9.57 0.53 0.16
N ILE A 72 8.80 0.67 -0.94
CA ILE A 72 7.52 1.38 -0.92
C ILE A 72 6.56 0.71 0.06
N ARG A 73 6.45 -0.63 0.03
CA ARG A 73 5.63 -1.39 0.98
C ARG A 73 6.09 -1.20 2.43
N ALA A 74 7.40 -1.19 2.67
CA ALA A 74 7.96 -0.99 4.00
C ALA A 74 7.62 0.40 4.56
N LEU A 75 7.73 1.45 3.75
CA LEU A 75 7.36 2.82 4.14
C LEU A 75 5.86 2.93 4.43
N ALA A 76 5.01 2.34 3.59
CA ALA A 76 3.57 2.30 3.81
C ALA A 76 3.20 1.56 5.10
N ARG A 77 3.81 0.40 5.36
CA ARG A 77 3.62 -0.36 6.62
C ARG A 77 4.03 0.46 7.84
N ARG A 78 5.17 1.14 7.80
CA ARG A 78 5.63 2.03 8.88
C ARG A 78 4.60 3.12 9.17
N GLU A 79 4.05 3.72 8.12
CA GLU A 79 3.03 4.76 8.26
C GLU A 79 1.71 4.20 8.82
N CYS A 80 1.30 3.00 8.41
CA CYS A 80 0.14 2.32 9.00
C CYS A 80 0.34 2.05 10.50
N ILE A 81 1.52 1.59 10.91
CA ILE A 81 1.86 1.40 12.33
C ILE A 81 1.77 2.73 13.09
N ARG A 82 2.30 3.81 12.52
CA ARG A 82 2.20 5.16 13.10
C ARG A 82 0.74 5.57 13.31
N ILE A 83 -0.13 5.37 12.31
CA ILE A 83 -1.57 5.68 12.41
C ILE A 83 -2.24 4.86 13.52
N LEU A 84 -1.98 3.54 13.57
CA LEU A 84 -2.54 2.67 14.60
C LEU A 84 -2.08 3.05 16.01
N TYR A 85 -0.82 3.48 16.16
CA TYR A 85 -0.31 3.96 17.44
C TYR A 85 -0.98 5.27 17.89
N LEU A 86 -1.41 6.12 16.95
CA LEU A 86 -2.13 7.35 17.27
C LEU A 86 -3.62 7.12 17.57
N CYS A 87 -4.22 6.04 17.06
CA CYS A 87 -5.62 5.70 17.34
C CYS A 87 -5.82 5.49 18.85
N PRO A 88 -6.77 6.17 19.52
CA PRO A 88 -7.05 5.95 20.94
C PRO A 88 -7.44 4.49 21.23
N PRO A 89 -7.03 3.90 22.37
CA PRO A 89 -7.53 2.59 22.78
C PRO A 89 -9.02 2.68 23.12
N LEU A 90 -9.75 1.57 22.98
CA LEU A 90 -11.14 1.49 23.42
C LEU A 90 -11.20 1.67 24.94
N PRO A 91 -12.17 2.44 25.48
CA PRO A 91 -12.51 2.31 26.89
C PRO A 91 -12.93 0.86 27.14
N ILE A 92 -12.24 0.20 28.09
CA ILE A 92 -12.47 -1.20 28.45
C ILE A 92 -13.77 -1.34 29.26
N ASP A 93 -14.27 -0.24 29.82
CA ASP A 93 -15.47 -0.20 30.64
C ASP A 93 -16.66 0.35 29.86
N GLY A 94 -17.76 -0.40 29.93
CA GLY A 94 -18.98 -0.18 29.17
C GLY A 94 -19.63 1.15 29.47
N ASP A 95 -19.90 1.88 28.40
CA ASP A 95 -21.19 2.49 28.16
C ASP A 95 -21.36 2.46 26.64
N ALA A 96 -21.96 1.37 26.17
CA ALA A 96 -22.60 1.37 24.87
C ALA A 96 -23.79 2.33 24.99
N ASP A 97 -23.51 3.63 24.88
CA ASP A 97 -24.47 4.56 24.32
C ASP A 97 -24.61 4.19 22.84
N ASP A 98 -25.31 3.08 22.62
CA ASP A 98 -25.90 2.68 21.35
C ASP A 98 -27.09 3.65 21.13
N GLY A 99 -26.74 4.93 21.06
CA GLY A 99 -27.62 6.03 20.78
C GLY A 99 -28.06 5.91 19.34
N ASP A 100 -29.07 5.06 19.13
CA ASP A 100 -30.14 5.25 18.15
C ASP A 100 -29.66 5.76 16.79
N ARG A 101 -28.60 5.12 16.24
CA ARG A 101 -28.33 5.17 14.80
C ARG A 101 -29.35 4.27 14.13
N GLN A 102 -30.61 4.67 14.22
CA GLN A 102 -31.67 4.22 13.33
C GLN A 102 -31.09 4.21 11.92
N SER A 103 -31.05 3.00 11.38
CA SER A 103 -30.95 2.68 9.97
C SER A 103 -32.18 3.18 9.21
N THR A 104 -32.59 4.44 9.42
CA THR A 104 -33.72 5.08 8.74
C THR A 104 -33.43 5.40 7.27
N GLY A 105 -32.20 5.21 6.79
CA GLY A 105 -31.82 5.44 5.39
C GLY A 105 -32.03 4.26 4.44
N LEU A 106 -32.13 3.01 4.93
CA LEU A 106 -32.15 1.83 4.04
C LEU A 106 -33.50 1.65 3.31
N ASN A 107 -34.58 2.25 3.81
CA ASN A 107 -35.91 2.04 3.25
C ASN A 107 -36.22 2.96 2.05
N ALA A 108 -35.50 4.08 1.87
CA ALA A 108 -35.76 5.01 0.76
C ALA A 108 -35.10 4.58 -0.56
N ASP A 109 -33.93 3.94 -0.50
CA ASP A 109 -33.14 3.56 -1.69
C ASP A 109 -33.19 2.06 -2.04
N GLY A 110 -33.91 1.25 -1.25
CA GLY A 110 -33.97 -0.20 -1.47
C GLY A 110 -34.52 -0.60 -2.84
N ALA A 111 -35.53 0.11 -3.36
CA ALA A 111 -36.09 -0.16 -4.68
C ALA A 111 -35.10 0.16 -5.82
N ALA A 112 -34.31 1.23 -5.69
CA ALA A 112 -33.28 1.59 -6.67
C ALA A 112 -32.11 0.58 -6.64
N MET A 113 -31.77 0.08 -5.45
CA MET A 113 -30.75 -0.95 -5.29
C MET A 113 -31.18 -2.29 -5.91
N ILE A 114 -32.44 -2.70 -5.70
CA ILE A 114 -33.01 -3.90 -6.33
C ILE A 114 -33.07 -3.74 -7.85
N ALA A 115 -33.53 -2.58 -8.35
CA ALA A 115 -33.58 -2.30 -9.78
C ALA A 115 -32.19 -2.33 -10.44
N ASN A 116 -31.14 -1.85 -9.76
CA ASN A 116 -29.76 -1.93 -10.25
C ASN A 116 -29.22 -3.37 -10.21
N MET A 117 -29.63 -4.19 -9.25
CA MET A 117 -29.23 -5.61 -9.16
C MET A 117 -29.94 -6.48 -10.19
N GLU A 118 -31.18 -6.14 -10.55
CA GLU A 118 -31.99 -6.82 -11.56
C GLU A 118 -31.74 -6.31 -12.98
N ALA A 119 -30.96 -5.23 -13.14
CA ALA A 119 -30.62 -4.69 -14.44
C ALA A 119 -29.79 -5.72 -15.23
N SER A 120 -30.31 -6.10 -16.41
CA SER A 120 -29.56 -6.92 -17.37
C SER A 120 -28.22 -6.25 -17.67
N PRO A 121 -27.11 -7.03 -17.72
CA PRO A 121 -25.80 -6.50 -18.10
C PRO A 121 -25.93 -5.73 -19.41
N CYS A 122 -25.52 -4.46 -19.42
CA CYS A 122 -25.60 -3.63 -20.62
C CYS A 122 -24.90 -4.34 -21.79
N PRO A 123 -25.59 -4.64 -22.90
CA PRO A 123 -24.96 -5.28 -24.05
C PRO A 123 -24.04 -4.25 -24.70
N GLY A 124 -22.72 -4.43 -24.52
CA GLY A 124 -21.68 -3.56 -25.06
C GLY A 124 -20.99 -2.65 -24.03
N GLY A 125 -21.32 -2.74 -22.75
CA GLY A 125 -20.53 -2.13 -21.69
C GLY A 125 -19.36 -3.04 -21.35
N ASP A 126 -18.19 -2.81 -21.95
CA ASP A 126 -16.95 -3.37 -21.44
C ASP A 126 -16.84 -2.93 -19.98
N ALA A 127 -16.95 -3.88 -19.04
CA ALA A 127 -16.68 -3.60 -17.65
C ALA A 127 -15.28 -2.94 -17.60
N PRO A 128 -15.15 -1.74 -17.03
CA PRO A 128 -13.84 -1.10 -16.97
C PRO A 128 -12.90 -2.08 -16.27
N SER A 129 -11.82 -2.46 -16.97
CA SER A 129 -10.85 -3.44 -16.49
C SER A 129 -10.19 -3.00 -15.19
N GLU A 130 -10.26 -1.71 -14.89
CA GLU A 130 -9.72 -1.08 -13.69
C GLU A 130 -10.82 -0.29 -12.98
N LEU A 131 -11.03 -0.62 -11.70
CA LEU A 131 -11.89 0.16 -10.82
C LEU A 131 -11.21 1.52 -10.53
N PRO A 132 -11.94 2.64 -10.61
CA PRO A 132 -11.37 3.93 -10.30
C PRO A 132 -10.90 3.98 -8.83
N LEU A 133 -9.78 4.64 -8.59
CA LEU A 133 -9.28 4.88 -7.24
C LEU A 133 -10.36 5.62 -6.42
N PRO A 134 -10.56 5.25 -5.15
CA PRO A 134 -11.55 5.90 -4.30
C PRO A 134 -11.18 7.38 -4.09
N ASP A 135 -12.08 8.28 -4.49
CA ASP A 135 -11.98 9.72 -4.27
C ASP A 135 -12.52 10.07 -2.86
N TRP A 136 -11.60 10.19 -1.90
CA TRP A 136 -11.94 10.50 -0.51
C TRP A 136 -12.28 11.97 -0.27
N SER A 137 -12.11 12.86 -1.26
CA SER A 137 -12.45 14.29 -1.09
C SER A 137 -13.96 14.53 -0.95
N LYS A 138 -14.77 13.60 -1.46
CA LYS A 138 -16.23 13.62 -1.41
C LYS A 138 -16.82 12.81 -0.25
N ALA A 139 -15.97 12.11 0.50
CA ALA A 139 -16.40 11.31 1.63
C ALA A 139 -16.85 12.21 2.79
N ARG A 140 -17.93 11.81 3.47
CA ARG A 140 -18.40 12.47 4.72
C ARG A 140 -17.23 12.64 5.70
N PRO A 141 -17.15 13.73 6.48
CA PRO A 141 -16.15 13.84 7.56
C PRO A 141 -16.25 12.67 8.56
N PRO A 142 -15.12 12.20 9.13
CA PRO A 142 -15.13 11.06 10.02
C PRO A 142 -15.86 11.41 11.32
N SER A 143 -16.74 10.51 11.76
CA SER A 143 -17.55 10.69 12.97
C SER A 143 -16.87 10.19 14.25
N SER A 144 -15.75 9.48 14.14
CA SER A 144 -14.98 8.96 15.27
C SER A 144 -13.48 8.90 14.97
N PRO A 145 -12.61 8.91 16.00
CA PRO A 145 -11.16 8.71 15.83
C PRO A 145 -10.81 7.40 15.12
N ARG A 146 -11.65 6.36 15.30
CA ARG A 146 -11.51 5.06 14.63
C ARG A 146 -11.79 5.18 13.13
N GLU A 147 -12.86 5.89 12.78
CA GLU A 147 -13.22 6.14 11.39
C GLU A 147 -12.15 6.99 10.68
N ASP A 148 -11.60 7.99 11.39
CA ASP A 148 -10.50 8.79 10.88
C ASP A 148 -9.22 7.95 10.66
N SER A 149 -8.85 7.12 11.63
CA SER A 149 -7.71 6.20 11.51
C SER A 149 -7.90 5.21 10.35
N ALA A 150 -9.10 4.63 10.21
CA ALA A 150 -9.42 3.73 9.10
C ALA A 150 -9.30 4.44 7.75
N ARG A 151 -9.80 5.67 7.64
CA ARG A 151 -9.64 6.50 6.44
C ARG A 151 -8.18 6.77 6.12
N GLN A 152 -7.39 7.20 7.11
CA GLN A 152 -5.96 7.43 6.92
C GLN A 152 -5.22 6.17 6.46
N LEU A 153 -5.54 4.99 7.03
CA LEU A 153 -4.98 3.71 6.57
C LEU A 153 -5.32 3.44 5.11
N MET A 154 -6.59 3.61 4.72
CA MET A 154 -7.02 3.41 3.34
C MET A 154 -6.32 4.38 2.38
N THR A 155 -6.16 5.65 2.77
CA THR A 155 -5.43 6.65 1.97
C THR A 155 -3.95 6.26 1.78
N VAL A 156 -3.29 5.79 2.84
CA VAL A 156 -1.88 5.35 2.76
C VAL A 156 -1.74 4.14 1.85
N VAL A 157 -2.64 3.15 1.98
CA VAL A 157 -2.61 1.95 1.14
C VAL A 157 -2.90 2.30 -0.32
N SER A 158 -3.91 3.14 -0.59
CA SER A 158 -4.22 3.54 -1.97
C SER A 158 -3.06 4.29 -2.61
N GLN A 159 -2.44 5.22 -1.89
CA GLN A 159 -1.28 5.95 -2.39
C GLN A 159 -0.11 5.00 -2.69
N ALA A 160 0.18 4.05 -1.80
CA ALA A 160 1.26 3.09 -2.02
C ALA A 160 1.03 2.21 -3.25
N LEU A 161 -0.23 1.84 -3.55
CA LEU A 161 -0.56 1.11 -4.78
C LEU A 161 -0.33 1.96 -6.03
N THR A 162 -0.79 3.22 -6.01
CA THR A 162 -0.55 4.18 -7.10
C THR A 162 0.94 4.42 -7.33
N ASP A 163 1.74 4.49 -6.27
CA ASP A 163 3.18 4.68 -6.35
C ASP A 163 3.87 3.46 -6.96
N ILE A 164 3.49 2.24 -6.55
CA ILE A 164 4.00 0.98 -7.13
C ILE A 164 3.66 0.90 -8.62
N GLU A 165 2.43 1.22 -9.00
CA GLU A 165 2.00 1.17 -10.40
C GLU A 165 2.74 2.20 -11.25
N SER A 166 2.89 3.42 -10.75
CA SER A 166 3.64 4.48 -11.42
C SER A 166 5.12 4.10 -11.59
N PHE A 167 5.71 3.45 -10.58
CA PHE A 167 7.06 2.91 -10.67
C PHE A 167 7.16 1.75 -11.68
N ASN A 168 6.19 0.84 -11.72
CA ASN A 168 6.17 -0.26 -12.70
C ASN A 168 6.11 0.29 -14.14
N ARG A 169 5.30 1.32 -14.39
CA ARG A 169 5.26 2.01 -15.69
C ARG A 169 6.62 2.61 -16.03
N HIS A 170 7.27 3.28 -15.08
CA HIS A 170 8.61 3.82 -15.27
C HIS A 170 9.63 2.73 -15.59
N ALA A 171 9.66 1.63 -14.82
CA ALA A 171 10.55 0.50 -15.05
C ALA A 171 10.34 -0.13 -16.43
N ALA A 172 9.09 -0.29 -16.86
CA ALA A 172 8.76 -0.78 -18.20
C ALA A 172 9.26 0.15 -19.31
N CYS A 173 9.12 1.47 -19.15
CA CYS A 173 9.67 2.44 -20.10
C CYS A 173 11.20 2.36 -20.22
N VAL A 174 11.91 2.15 -19.10
CA VAL A 174 13.38 2.00 -19.08
C VAL A 174 13.80 0.66 -19.69
N ARG A 175 13.01 -0.40 -19.48
CA ARG A 175 13.28 -1.76 -19.98
C ARG A 175 13.08 -1.90 -21.49
N ALA A 176 12.05 -1.27 -22.04
CA ALA A 176 11.68 -1.37 -23.46
C ALA A 176 12.84 -1.15 -24.48
N PRO A 177 13.68 -0.11 -24.37
CA PRO A 177 14.79 0.10 -25.31
C PRO A 177 15.85 -1.00 -25.22
N LEU A 178 16.13 -1.53 -24.02
CA LEU A 178 17.13 -2.59 -23.83
C LEU A 178 16.65 -3.92 -24.43
N GLU A 179 15.39 -4.25 -24.25
CA GLU A 179 14.77 -5.42 -24.88
C GLU A 179 14.67 -5.29 -26.40
N HIS A 180 14.48 -4.08 -26.90
CA HIS A 180 14.51 -3.82 -28.33
C HIS A 180 15.91 -4.06 -28.91
N GLU A 181 16.94 -3.53 -28.26
CA GLU A 181 18.33 -3.72 -28.68
C GLU A 181 18.73 -5.20 -28.65
N LEU A 182 18.31 -5.94 -27.63
CA LEU A 182 18.61 -7.38 -27.53
C LEU A 182 17.95 -8.17 -28.67
N ARG A 183 16.69 -7.88 -28.98
CA ARG A 183 15.98 -8.52 -30.10
C ARG A 183 16.60 -8.20 -31.46
N GLN A 184 17.10 -6.98 -31.66
CA GLN A 184 17.81 -6.62 -32.89
C GLN A 184 19.07 -7.46 -33.08
N ILE A 185 19.88 -7.61 -32.02
CA ILE A 185 21.11 -8.41 -32.09
C ILE A 185 20.81 -9.88 -32.39
N GLU A 186 19.74 -10.43 -31.82
CA GLU A 186 19.29 -11.80 -32.10
C GLU A 186 18.82 -11.98 -33.55
N ALA A 187 18.09 -10.99 -34.10
CA ALA A 187 17.67 -11.00 -35.49
C ALA A 187 18.86 -10.93 -36.47
N ASP A 188 19.82 -10.04 -36.21
CA ASP A 188 21.03 -9.90 -37.03
C ASP A 188 21.87 -11.18 -37.02
N ARG A 189 21.90 -11.90 -35.89
CA ARG A 189 22.60 -13.18 -35.75
C ARG A 189 21.93 -14.31 -36.54
N LEU A 190 20.61 -14.28 -36.71
CA LEU A 190 19.88 -15.29 -37.48
C LEU A 190 19.92 -15.03 -39.00
N ALA A 191 20.27 -13.81 -39.41
CA ALA A 191 20.38 -13.42 -40.81
C ALA A 191 21.74 -13.75 -41.45
N HIS A 192 22.71 -14.24 -40.67
CA HIS A 192 24.08 -14.57 -41.07
C HIS A 192 24.41 -16.04 -40.77
#